data_AF-A0A9E2R6Q3-F1
#
_entry.id   AF-A0A9E2R6Q3-F1
#
_cell.length_a   1.000
_cell.length_b   1.000
_cell.length_c   1.000
_cell.angle_alpha   90.00
_cell.angle_beta   90.00
_cell.angle_gamma   90.00
#
_symmetry.space_group_name_H-M   'P 1'
#
loop_
_entity.id
_entity.type
_entity.pdbx_description
1 polymer ?
#
loop_
_entity_poly.entity_id
_entity_poly.type
_entity_poly.pdbx_seq_one_letter_code
_entity_poly.pdbx_strand_id
1 'polypeptide(L)'
;MKLHLIVEGPTELVFARETLKPHLSRYCISVNPFMLPTNRNPAAVGGALSWDRFRYNVSRLLKHHAGRSDRFSTMIDWYKLDSHFPGVADARKLAKAADRACAVASAVQKHFDSPRLWPFFTLHEFEAFLFWLCSPSPTACPVTRKALPA
;
A
#
# COMPACT_ATOMS: atom_id res chain seq x y z
N MET A 1 -12.02 12.84 -1.86
CA MET A 1 -10.56 12.64 -1.65
C MET A 1 -10.02 11.78 -2.79
N LYS A 2 -8.77 12.00 -3.23
CA LYS A 2 -8.13 11.13 -4.23
C LYS A 2 -6.93 10.42 -3.61
N LEU A 3 -6.93 9.09 -3.66
CA LEU A 3 -5.85 8.24 -3.18
C LEU A 3 -5.03 7.74 -4.38
N HIS A 4 -3.80 8.19 -4.49
CA HIS A 4 -2.81 7.66 -5.42
C HIS A 4 -2.11 6.46 -4.75
N LEU A 5 -2.44 5.25 -5.19
CA LEU A 5 -1.92 4.01 -4.60
C LEU A 5 -0.75 3.49 -5.42
N ILE A 6 0.45 3.45 -4.85
CA ILE A 6 1.65 2.99 -5.54
C ILE A 6 1.83 1.50 -5.27
N VAL A 7 1.85 0.69 -6.33
CA VAL A 7 1.92 -0.77 -6.25
C VAL A 7 3.19 -1.29 -6.91
N GLU A 8 3.65 -2.46 -6.49
CA GLU A 8 4.89 -3.05 -7.01
C GLU A 8 4.68 -3.81 -8.33
N GLY A 9 3.63 -4.63 -8.44
CA GLY A 9 3.42 -5.52 -9.58
C GLY A 9 2.04 -5.47 -10.24
N PRO A 10 1.85 -6.26 -11.31
CA PRO A 10 0.59 -6.33 -12.05
C PRO A 10 -0.57 -6.88 -11.21
N THR A 11 -0.31 -7.86 -10.35
CA THR A 11 -1.34 -8.48 -9.49
C THR A 11 -1.94 -7.47 -8.52
N GLU A 12 -1.08 -6.70 -7.83
CA GLU A 12 -1.47 -5.63 -6.93
C GLU A 12 -2.22 -4.51 -7.65
N LEU A 13 -1.83 -4.21 -8.90
CA LEU A 13 -2.52 -3.24 -9.74
C LEU A 13 -3.95 -3.68 -10.07
N VAL A 14 -4.14 -4.95 -10.44
CA VAL A 14 -5.47 -5.53 -10.70
C VAL A 14 -6.32 -5.48 -9.43
N PHE A 15 -5.79 -5.92 -8.28
CA PHE A 15 -6.49 -5.83 -7.00
C PHE A 15 -6.92 -4.40 -6.65
N ALA A 16 -6.02 -3.43 -6.83
CA ALA A 16 -6.33 -2.04 -6.57
C ALA A 16 -7.46 -1.51 -7.46
N ARG A 17 -7.51 -1.95 -8.72
CA ARG A 17 -8.52 -1.52 -9.70
C ARG A 17 -9.86 -2.21 -9.51
N GLU A 18 -9.85 -3.52 -9.26
CA GLU A 18 -11.05 -4.35 -9.29
C GLU A 18 -11.67 -4.54 -7.91
N THR A 19 -10.87 -4.47 -6.84
CA THR A 19 -11.36 -4.64 -5.46
C THR A 19 -11.33 -3.35 -4.66
N LEU A 20 -10.16 -2.72 -4.51
CA LEU A 20 -10.04 -1.54 -3.63
C LEU A 20 -10.80 -0.33 -4.16
N LYS A 21 -10.72 -0.05 -5.46
CA LYS A 21 -11.38 1.10 -6.06
C LYS A 21 -12.92 1.04 -5.92
N PRO A 22 -13.62 -0.07 -6.24
CA PRO A 22 -15.06 -0.18 -5.99
C PRO A 22 -15.42 -0.16 -4.50
N HIS A 23 -14.59 -0.74 -3.63
CA HIS A 23 -14.84 -0.72 -2.19
C HIS A 23 -14.76 0.70 -1.62
N LEU A 24 -13.70 1.43 -1.96
CA LEU A 24 -13.43 2.77 -1.42
C LEU A 24 -14.28 3.88 -2.06
N SER A 25 -14.81 3.67 -3.27
CA SER A 25 -15.72 4.61 -3.91
C SER A 25 -17.01 4.81 -3.11
N ARG A 26 -17.47 3.78 -2.39
CA ARG A 26 -18.62 3.82 -1.47
C ARG A 26 -18.43 4.81 -0.32
N TYR A 27 -17.17 5.18 -0.03
CA TYR A 27 -16.79 6.17 0.97
C TYR A 27 -16.33 7.50 0.34
N CYS A 28 -16.67 7.76 -0.93
CA CYS A 28 -16.29 8.95 -1.68
C CYS A 28 -14.77 9.14 -1.83
N ILE A 29 -14.02 8.03 -1.85
CA ILE A 29 -12.58 8.00 -2.08
C ILE A 29 -12.32 7.49 -3.50
N SER A 30 -11.73 8.33 -4.34
CA SER A 30 -11.29 7.93 -5.69
C SER A 30 -9.90 7.31 -5.61
N VAL A 31 -9.74 6.06 -6.02
CA VAL A 31 -8.44 5.38 -6.06
C VAL A 31 -7.84 5.45 -7.46
N ASN A 32 -6.59 5.91 -7.53
CA ASN A 32 -5.80 5.98 -8.75
C ASN A 32 -4.49 5.19 -8.56
N PRO A 33 -4.43 3.92 -9.00
CA PRO A 33 -3.27 3.08 -8.76
C PRO A 33 -2.15 3.30 -9.81
N PHE A 34 -0.91 3.33 -9.35
CA PHE A 34 0.31 3.46 -10.16
C PHE A 34 1.24 2.28 -9.89
N MET A 35 1.60 1.53 -10.92
CA MET A 35 2.60 0.48 -10.80
C MET A 35 3.99 1.07 -10.96
N LEU A 36 4.90 0.70 -10.06
CA LEU A 36 6.31 1.05 -10.21
C LEU A 36 6.89 0.35 -11.46
N PRO A 37 7.71 1.04 -12.26
CA PRO A 37 8.36 0.38 -13.39
C PRO A 37 9.29 -0.72 -12.89
N THR A 38 9.16 -1.92 -13.46
CA THR A 38 10.08 -3.03 -13.21
C THR A 38 11.40 -2.79 -13.95
N ASN A 39 12.47 -3.45 -13.50
CA ASN A 39 13.75 -3.36 -14.20
C ASN A 39 13.59 -4.02 -15.58
N ARG A 40 14.06 -3.37 -16.66
CA ARG A 40 13.83 -3.80 -18.05
C ARG A 40 14.63 -5.04 -18.45
N ASN A 41 15.47 -5.59 -17.57
CA ASN A 41 16.21 -6.81 -17.85
C ASN A 41 15.28 -8.02 -17.69
N PRO A 42 14.86 -8.70 -18.77
CA PRO A 42 13.94 -9.82 -18.70
C PRO A 42 14.55 -11.06 -18.03
N ALA A 43 15.88 -11.10 -17.84
CA ALA A 43 16.56 -12.15 -17.08
C ALA A 43 16.46 -11.97 -15.55
N ALA A 44 16.04 -10.79 -15.06
CA ALA A 44 15.89 -10.51 -13.63
C ALA A 44 14.45 -10.83 -13.19
N VAL A 45 14.13 -12.11 -13.06
CA VAL A 45 12.85 -12.55 -12.47
C VAL A 45 12.88 -12.23 -10.97
N GLY A 46 11.94 -11.42 -10.49
CA GLY A 46 11.74 -11.19 -9.04
C GLY A 46 12.78 -10.30 -8.35
N GLY A 47 13.29 -9.27 -9.04
CA GLY A 47 14.29 -8.37 -8.46
C GLY A 47 13.76 -7.50 -7.31
N ALA A 48 14.56 -7.40 -6.24
CA ALA A 48 14.30 -6.48 -5.13
C ALA A 48 13.99 -5.07 -5.63
N LEU A 49 13.02 -4.41 -5.00
CA LEU A 49 12.75 -3.00 -5.17
C LEU A 49 13.91 -2.22 -4.56
N SER A 50 14.59 -1.44 -5.41
CA SER A 50 15.64 -0.56 -4.94
C SER A 50 15.09 0.73 -4.34
N TRP A 51 15.76 1.23 -3.32
CA TRP A 51 15.39 2.49 -2.66
C TRP A 51 15.36 3.66 -3.66
N ASP A 52 16.37 3.77 -4.52
CA ASP A 52 16.44 4.86 -5.50
C ASP A 52 15.28 4.84 -6.49
N ARG A 53 14.89 3.65 -6.95
CA ARG A 53 13.75 3.47 -7.87
C ARG A 53 12.45 3.91 -7.20
N PHE A 54 12.23 3.47 -5.96
CA PHE A 54 11.07 3.86 -5.19
C PHE A 54 11.05 5.38 -4.94
N ARG A 55 12.16 5.92 -4.43
CA ARG A 55 12.32 7.33 -4.11
C ARG A 55 12.05 8.23 -5.30
N TYR A 56 12.64 7.91 -6.45
CA TYR A 56 12.47 8.68 -7.68
C TYR A 56 11.02 8.75 -8.13
N ASN A 57 10.33 7.60 -8.19
CA ASN A 57 8.96 7.53 -8.68
C ASN A 57 7.96 8.19 -7.73
N VAL A 58 8.07 7.92 -6.41
CA VAL A 58 7.22 8.54 -5.40
C VAL A 58 7.39 10.06 -5.39
N SER A 59 8.64 10.55 -5.47
CA SER A 59 8.93 11.99 -5.55
C SER A 59 8.27 12.64 -6.76
N ARG A 60 8.30 11.97 -7.93
CA ARG A 60 7.64 12.48 -9.14
C ARG A 60 6.13 12.50 -9.00
N LEU A 61 5.52 11.46 -8.43
CA LEU A 61 4.08 11.41 -8.21
C LEU A 61 3.60 12.50 -7.24
N LEU A 62 4.33 12.71 -6.14
CA LEU A 62 4.03 13.78 -5.17
C LEU A 62 4.08 15.18 -5.80
N LYS A 63 4.99 15.40 -6.76
CA LYS A 63 5.12 16.65 -7.52
C LYS A 63 4.05 16.80 -8.60
N HIS A 64 3.77 15.73 -9.34
CA HIS A 64 2.81 15.75 -10.45
C HIS A 64 1.36 15.92 -9.96
N HIS A 65 1.04 15.33 -8.82
CA HIS A 65 -0.27 15.44 -8.18
C HIS A 65 -0.16 16.32 -6.93
N ALA A 66 -0.40 17.62 -7.11
CA ALA A 66 -0.27 18.65 -6.07
C ALA A 66 -1.62 19.11 -5.48
N GLY A 67 -2.72 18.41 -5.77
CA GLY A 67 -4.03 18.77 -5.27
C GLY A 67 -4.12 18.67 -3.75
N ARG A 68 -4.85 19.60 -3.13
CA ARG A 68 -5.02 19.68 -1.66
C ARG A 68 -5.65 18.41 -1.07
N SER A 69 -6.49 17.73 -1.85
CA SER A 69 -7.19 16.49 -1.46
C SER A 69 -6.53 15.22 -1.98
N ASP A 70 -5.37 15.34 -2.65
CA ASP A 70 -4.56 14.19 -3.08
C ASP A 70 -3.83 13.60 -1.86
N ARG A 71 -3.89 12.29 -1.74
CA ARG A 71 -3.19 11.46 -0.75
C ARG A 71 -2.47 10.33 -1.44
N PHE A 72 -1.38 9.86 -0.84
CA PHE A 72 -0.52 8.83 -1.39
C PHE A 72 -0.32 7.74 -0.38
N SER A 73 -0.40 6.50 -0.83
CA SER A 73 -0.01 5.34 -0.05
C SER A 73 0.66 4.32 -0.96
N THR A 74 1.21 3.27 -0.37
CA THR A 74 1.91 2.22 -1.10
C THR A 74 1.27 0.88 -0.77
N MET A 75 1.43 -0.10 -1.65
CA MET A 75 1.11 -1.50 -1.40
C MET A 75 2.25 -2.29 -2.02
N ILE A 76 3.32 -2.43 -1.23
CA ILE A 76 4.61 -2.96 -1.67
C ILE A 76 5.03 -4.04 -0.70
N ASP A 77 5.48 -5.17 -1.23
CA ASP A 77 5.99 -6.27 -0.45
C ASP A 77 7.24 -5.89 0.35
N TRP A 78 7.15 -6.05 1.67
CA TRP A 78 8.23 -5.87 2.62
C TRP A 78 9.47 -6.69 2.27
N TYR A 79 9.29 -7.92 1.81
CA TYR A 79 10.41 -8.84 1.56
C TYR A 79 11.17 -8.50 0.28
N LYS A 80 10.58 -7.70 -0.60
CA LYS A 80 11.22 -7.22 -1.83
C LYS A 80 12.07 -5.97 -1.59
N LEU A 81 12.09 -5.37 -0.41
CA LEU A 81 12.87 -4.16 -0.16
C LEU A 81 14.37 -4.47 -0.09
N ASP A 82 15.17 -3.68 -0.81
CA ASP A 82 16.63 -3.73 -0.67
C ASP A 82 17.10 -3.25 0.72
N SER A 83 18.39 -3.44 1.01
CA SER A 83 19.01 -3.03 2.27
C SER A 83 19.18 -1.51 2.41
N HIS A 84 19.02 -0.74 1.34
CA HIS A 84 19.19 0.71 1.32
C HIS A 84 17.91 1.46 1.70
N PHE A 85 16.76 0.79 1.77
CA PHE A 85 15.53 1.39 2.27
C PHE A 85 15.70 1.92 3.71
N PRO A 86 15.23 3.15 3.99
CA PRO A 86 15.28 3.72 5.33
C PRO A 86 14.65 2.80 6.37
N GLY A 87 15.38 2.53 7.45
CA GLY A 87 14.91 1.72 8.58
C GLY A 87 14.94 0.21 8.37
N VAL A 88 15.28 -0.32 7.18
CA VAL A 88 15.28 -1.78 6.94
C VAL A 88 16.26 -2.52 7.85
N ALA A 89 17.46 -1.98 8.02
CA ALA A 89 18.50 -2.60 8.85
C ALA A 89 18.04 -2.78 10.31
N ASP A 90 17.34 -1.79 10.88
CA ASP A 90 16.84 -1.86 12.25
C ASP A 90 15.54 -2.67 12.35
N ALA A 91 14.64 -2.52 11.37
CA ALA A 91 13.40 -3.27 11.30
C ALA A 91 13.66 -4.79 11.25
N ARG A 92 14.70 -5.25 10.56
CA ARG A 92 15.08 -6.67 10.51
C ARG A 92 15.45 -7.26 11.88
N LYS A 93 15.80 -6.43 12.86
CA LYS A 93 16.14 -6.85 14.23
C LYS A 93 14.89 -7.04 15.11
N LEU A 94 13.73 -6.53 14.69
CA LEU A 94 12.49 -6.62 15.47
C LEU A 94 11.90 -8.04 15.39
N ALA A 95 11.31 -8.50 16.49
CA ALA A 95 10.77 -9.86 16.59
C ALA A 95 9.50 -10.05 15.75
N LYS A 96 8.56 -9.09 15.80
CA LYS A 96 7.26 -9.22 15.12
C LYS A 96 7.34 -8.62 13.71
N ALA A 97 6.83 -9.36 12.72
CA ALA A 97 6.75 -8.91 11.34
C ALA A 97 6.00 -7.57 11.18
N ALA A 98 4.87 -7.41 11.88
CA ALA A 98 4.08 -6.18 11.96
C ALA A 98 4.96 -4.95 12.27
N ASP A 99 5.78 -5.07 13.31
CA ASP A 99 6.64 -3.99 13.78
C ASP A 99 7.73 -3.65 12.74
N ARG A 100 8.20 -4.62 11.96
CA ARG A 100 9.17 -4.40 10.87
C ARG A 100 8.61 -3.48 9.78
N ALA A 101 7.43 -3.82 9.26
CA ALA A 101 6.78 -3.01 8.23
C ALA A 101 6.42 -1.61 8.75
N CYS A 102 5.91 -1.51 9.99
CA CYS A 102 5.61 -0.23 10.62
C CYS A 102 6.86 0.65 10.80
N ALA A 103 7.99 0.05 11.21
CA ALA A 103 9.25 0.78 11.38
C ALA A 103 9.73 1.40 10.06
N VAL A 104 9.66 0.63 8.96
CA VAL A 104 10.07 1.16 7.65
C VAL A 104 9.06 2.11 7.05
N ALA A 105 7.76 1.87 7.21
CA ALA A 105 6.74 2.85 6.85
C ALA A 105 7.01 4.21 7.51
N SER A 106 7.34 4.20 8.81
CA SER A 106 7.66 5.41 9.58
C SER A 106 8.95 6.08 9.09
N ALA A 107 10.01 5.29 8.84
CA ALA A 107 11.29 5.82 8.35
C ALA A 107 11.16 6.42 6.94
N VAL A 108 10.41 5.76 6.05
CA VAL A 108 10.11 6.27 4.70
C VAL A 108 9.24 7.52 4.78
N GLN A 109 8.21 7.54 5.61
CA GLN A 109 7.37 8.72 5.80
C GLN A 109 8.19 9.93 6.27
N LYS A 110 9.07 9.71 7.25
CA LYS A 110 10.01 10.73 7.74
C LYS A 110 10.98 11.20 6.66
N HIS A 111 11.45 10.31 5.79
CA HIS A 111 12.35 10.71 4.69
C HIS A 111 11.68 11.67 3.70
N PHE A 112 10.41 11.43 3.35
CA PHE A 112 9.69 12.29 2.42
C PHE A 112 9.13 13.56 3.06
N ASP A 113 8.95 13.54 4.38
CA ASP A 113 8.43 14.65 5.19
C ASP A 113 7.18 15.31 4.58
N SER A 114 6.28 14.48 4.06
CA SER A 114 5.07 14.94 3.40
C SER A 114 3.83 14.46 4.16
N PRO A 115 2.94 15.36 4.61
CA PRO A 115 1.71 14.96 5.29
C PRO A 115 0.69 14.29 4.36
N ARG A 116 0.97 14.24 3.05
CA ARG A 116 0.13 13.60 2.04
C ARG A 116 0.51 12.14 1.81
N LEU A 117 1.67 11.69 2.30
CA LEU A 117 2.17 10.33 2.09
C LEU A 117 2.04 9.53 3.39
N TRP A 118 1.35 8.40 3.30
CA TRP A 118 1.31 7.35 4.32
C TRP A 118 1.78 6.03 3.70
N PRO A 119 3.08 5.72 3.75
CA PRO A 119 3.59 4.47 3.20
C PRO A 119 2.99 3.27 3.94
N PHE A 120 2.65 2.24 3.19
CA PHE A 120 2.18 0.96 3.69
C PHE A 120 2.92 -0.19 2.97
N PHE A 121 3.51 -1.08 3.76
CA PHE A 121 4.28 -2.23 3.27
C PHE A 121 3.55 -3.51 3.68
N THR A 122 3.29 -4.38 2.70
CA THR A 122 2.59 -5.65 2.90
C THR A 122 3.56 -6.70 3.42
N LEU A 123 3.15 -7.41 4.49
CA LEU A 123 3.96 -8.43 5.17
C LEU A 123 3.67 -9.86 4.73
N HIS A 124 2.65 -10.06 3.93
CA HIS A 124 2.24 -11.38 3.45
C HIS A 124 2.35 -11.40 1.95
N GLU A 125 2.55 -12.60 1.39
CA GLU A 125 2.20 -12.85 0.00
C GLU A 125 0.72 -12.48 -0.17
N PHE A 126 0.42 -11.71 -1.21
CA PHE A 126 -0.92 -11.19 -1.53
C PHE A 126 -2.02 -12.27 -1.46
N GLU A 127 -1.66 -13.53 -1.71
CA GLU A 127 -2.52 -14.71 -1.61
C GLU A 127 -3.23 -14.87 -0.26
N ALA A 128 -2.58 -14.58 0.87
CA ALA A 128 -3.22 -14.69 2.19
C ALA A 128 -4.41 -13.72 2.33
N PHE A 129 -4.33 -12.55 1.70
CA PHE A 129 -5.40 -11.56 1.68
C PHE A 129 -6.56 -12.01 0.77
N LEU A 130 -6.25 -12.63 -0.37
CA LEU A 130 -7.24 -13.24 -1.27
C LEU A 130 -7.98 -14.40 -0.59
N PHE A 131 -7.28 -15.30 0.11
CA PHE A 131 -7.90 -16.42 0.81
C PHE A 131 -8.86 -15.95 1.91
N TRP A 132 -8.54 -14.88 2.63
CA TRP A 132 -9.44 -14.31 3.62
C TRP A 132 -10.70 -13.69 3.00
N LEU A 133 -10.54 -12.93 1.91
CA LEU A 133 -11.66 -12.34 1.15
C LEU A 133 -12.55 -13.37 0.43
N CYS A 134 -11.98 -14.53 0.07
CA CYS A 134 -12.71 -15.61 -0.61
C CYS A 134 -13.38 -16.60 0.37
N SER A 135 -13.22 -16.42 1.69
CA SER A 135 -13.98 -17.20 2.66
C SER A 135 -15.45 -16.76 2.63
N PRO A 136 -16.42 -17.67 2.44
CA PRO A 136 -17.83 -17.31 2.47
C PRO A 136 -18.16 -16.76 3.86
N SER A 137 -18.66 -15.53 3.92
CA SER A 137 -19.06 -14.92 5.20
C SER A 137 -20.10 -15.79 5.89
N PRO A 138 -19.96 -16.14 7.18
CA PRO A 138 -21.09 -16.65 7.95
C PRO A 138 -22.09 -15.50 8.13
N THR A 139 -23.20 -15.61 7.42
CA THR A 139 -24.54 -15.06 7.68
C THR A 139 -24.69 -13.63 8.23
N ALA A 140 -25.52 -12.86 7.50
CA ALA A 140 -25.95 -11.50 7.83
C ALA A 140 -26.36 -11.32 9.30
N CYS A 141 -25.80 -10.29 9.94
CA CYS A 141 -26.19 -9.83 11.27
C CYS A 141 -27.51 -9.03 11.17
N PRO A 142 -28.58 -9.38 11.92
CA PRO A 142 -29.83 -8.64 11.88
C PRO A 142 -29.71 -7.37 12.72
N VAL A 143 -29.77 -6.21 12.05
CA VAL A 143 -29.84 -4.91 12.72
C VAL A 143 -31.26 -4.69 13.23
N THR A 144 -31.47 -4.89 14.53
CA THR A 144 -32.68 -4.39 15.21
C THR A 144 -32.51 -2.89 15.46
N ARG A 145 -33.31 -2.06 14.79
CA ARG A 145 -33.44 -0.64 15.12
C ARG A 145 -34.27 -0.53 16.41
N LYS A 146 -33.66 -0.05 17.50
CA LYS A 146 -34.42 0.48 18.64
C LYS A 146 -34.43 2.01 18.53
N ALA A 147 -35.63 2.58 18.44
CA ALA A 147 -35.88 4.00 18.33
C ALA A 147 -35.44 4.75 19.60
N LEU A 148 -34.90 5.96 19.43
CA LEU A 148 -34.58 6.89 20.50
C LEU A 148 -35.85 7.66 20.90
N PRO A 149 -36.19 7.83 22.19
CA PRO A 149 -37.33 8.64 22.60
C PRO A 149 -37.00 10.15 22.54
N ALA A 150 -38.06 10.93 22.37
CA ALA A 150 -38.08 12.40 22.20
C ALA A 150 -37.66 13.18 23.45
#